data_AF-A0A8H5FE28-F1
#
_entry.id   AF-A0A8H5FE28-F1
#
_cell.length_a   1.000
_cell.length_b   1.000
_cell.length_c   1.000
_cell.angle_alpha   90.00
_cell.angle_beta   90.00
_cell.angle_gamma   90.00
#
_symmetry.space_group_name_H-M   'P 1'
#
loop_
_entity.id
_entity.type
_entity.pdbx_description
1 polymer ?
#
loop_
_entity_poly.entity_id
_entity_poly.type
_entity_poly.pdbx_seq_one_letter_code
_entity_poly.pdbx_strand_id
1 'polypeptide(L)'
;MGWEVAERRTAASGRVVLAVEHRDGTGTVSLPRSWHVDGNKSKPRKLLYLTEKDIHWDDGDSKDTRDKFALRAEQLAFRHHEMYITYKTFCQLIHKDPKVTLETIDGGSFEKSSWVDDSTSEPYVNCDSDVVLAGHSFGGCTVFSILSTNPPEEYPPIPVERALILDPWLEPLPAPGPVPLPINQRNGENSSNATVNSVVDGVRETLEDEDAIQKGSNDTLSPNSHPRMLVINSENFTLWKPHFPRLQEVVNHWEPDGKHILTVVSSQHTSFSDFPILPIFSSKVARRIFEVIADLSLSFLDDRLEEDLKKVKTVKMETKPAGLKKDGTEKRKIQGEPGDVVVGPY
;
A
#
# COMPACT_ATOMS: atom_id res chain seq x y z
N MET A 1 -10.36 -7.88 -2.30
CA MET A 1 -10.65 -7.92 -3.75
C MET A 1 -9.35 -7.72 -4.48
N GLY A 2 -9.08 -8.50 -5.54
CA GLY A 2 -7.79 -8.49 -6.24
C GLY A 2 -7.61 -7.29 -7.19
N TRP A 3 -6.34 -7.02 -7.52
CA TRP A 3 -5.84 -6.03 -8.47
C TRP A 3 -5.24 -6.73 -9.70
N GLU A 4 -5.66 -7.94 -10.02
CA GLU A 4 -5.06 -8.85 -10.99
C GLU A 4 -4.87 -8.22 -12.38
N VAL A 5 -5.81 -7.39 -12.86
CA VAL A 5 -5.69 -6.80 -14.20
C VAL A 5 -4.63 -5.72 -14.25
N ALA A 6 -4.51 -4.89 -13.21
CA ALA A 6 -3.49 -3.85 -13.19
C ALA A 6 -2.13 -4.41 -12.71
N GLU A 7 -2.10 -5.48 -11.91
CA GLU A 7 -0.91 -6.29 -11.65
C GLU A 7 -0.37 -6.88 -12.95
N ARG A 8 -1.24 -7.44 -13.81
CA ARG A 8 -0.86 -7.96 -15.13
C ARG A 8 -0.31 -6.89 -16.06
N ARG A 9 -0.88 -5.67 -16.04
CA ARG A 9 -0.34 -4.55 -16.84
C ARG A 9 1.04 -4.14 -16.36
N THR A 10 1.25 -4.07 -15.05
CA THR A 10 2.57 -3.83 -14.45
C THR A 10 3.54 -4.95 -14.82
N ALA A 11 3.13 -6.22 -14.74
CA ALA A 11 3.97 -7.34 -15.15
C ALA A 11 4.34 -7.29 -16.64
N ALA A 12 3.37 -6.95 -17.50
CA ALA A 12 3.59 -6.80 -18.95
C ALA A 12 4.55 -5.65 -19.30
N SER A 13 4.79 -4.71 -18.38
CA SER A 13 5.80 -3.65 -18.55
C SER A 13 7.23 -4.09 -18.23
N GLY A 14 7.45 -5.39 -17.92
CA GLY A 14 8.77 -5.95 -17.62
C GLY A 14 9.11 -6.01 -16.13
N ARG A 15 8.12 -5.85 -15.25
CA ARG A 15 8.30 -5.87 -13.79
C ARG A 15 7.87 -7.20 -13.19
N VAL A 16 8.50 -7.61 -12.09
CA VAL A 16 7.99 -8.71 -11.26
C VAL A 16 7.06 -8.13 -10.20
N VAL A 17 5.86 -8.69 -10.07
CA VAL A 17 4.84 -8.22 -9.12
C VAL A 17 4.63 -9.26 -8.04
N LEU A 18 4.82 -8.86 -6.78
CA LEU A 18 4.57 -9.69 -5.60
C LEU A 18 3.25 -9.25 -4.94
N ALA A 19 2.15 -9.89 -5.34
CA ALA A 19 0.84 -9.66 -4.73
C ALA A 19 0.67 -10.54 -3.48
N VAL A 20 0.48 -9.91 -2.31
CA VAL A 20 0.43 -10.61 -1.01
C VAL A 20 -1.01 -10.85 -0.57
N GLU A 21 -1.38 -12.12 -0.36
CA GLU A 21 -2.59 -12.49 0.38
C GLU A 21 -2.32 -12.37 1.88
N HIS A 22 -2.78 -11.27 2.48
CA HIS A 22 -2.62 -11.00 3.91
C HIS A 22 -3.42 -11.97 4.79
N ARG A 23 -2.80 -12.42 5.89
CA ARG A 23 -3.33 -13.40 6.85
C ARG A 23 -3.77 -12.76 8.17
N ASP A 24 -3.91 -11.45 8.18
CA ASP A 24 -4.36 -10.60 9.28
C ASP A 24 -5.89 -10.62 9.49
N GLY A 25 -6.64 -11.30 8.61
CA GLY A 25 -8.10 -11.33 8.65
C GLY A 25 -8.77 -10.12 8.00
N THR A 26 -8.08 -9.35 7.15
CA THR A 26 -8.70 -8.30 6.34
C THR A 26 -9.12 -8.74 4.94
N GLY A 27 -8.61 -9.88 4.48
CA GLY A 27 -9.09 -10.55 3.28
C GLY A 27 -10.52 -11.09 3.44
N THR A 28 -11.26 -11.17 2.33
CA THR A 28 -12.61 -11.81 2.33
C THR A 28 -12.53 -13.27 2.74
N VAL A 29 -11.50 -13.96 2.26
CA VAL A 29 -11.12 -15.32 2.66
C VAL A 29 -9.63 -15.48 2.39
N SER A 30 -8.91 -16.17 3.28
CA SER A 30 -7.57 -16.68 3.02
C SER A 30 -7.48 -18.13 3.47
N LEU A 31 -6.56 -18.89 2.85
CA LEU A 31 -6.35 -20.32 3.13
C LEU A 31 -4.91 -20.61 3.56
N PRO A 32 -4.43 -20.01 4.67
CA PRO A 32 -3.09 -20.24 5.16
C PRO A 32 -2.81 -21.72 5.43
N ARG A 33 -1.58 -22.11 5.11
CA ARG A 33 -0.96 -23.37 5.57
C ARG A 33 0.18 -23.01 6.51
N SER A 34 0.37 -23.83 7.54
CA SER A 34 1.51 -23.78 8.43
C SER A 34 2.48 -24.92 8.10
N TRP A 35 3.77 -24.64 8.23
CA TRP A 35 4.81 -25.64 8.19
C TRP A 35 5.10 -26.10 9.61
N HIS A 36 4.98 -27.40 9.85
CA HIS A 36 5.37 -28.00 11.11
C HIS A 36 6.91 -28.18 11.14
N VAL A 37 7.47 -28.25 12.35
CA VAL A 37 8.92 -28.38 12.58
C VAL A 37 9.50 -29.67 11.96
N ASP A 38 8.65 -30.69 11.79
CA ASP A 38 8.98 -31.96 11.12
C ASP A 38 8.94 -31.88 9.58
N GLY A 39 8.71 -30.68 9.01
CA GLY A 39 8.61 -30.45 7.57
C GLY A 39 7.25 -30.79 6.98
N ASN A 40 6.30 -31.31 7.77
CA ASN A 40 4.96 -31.61 7.29
C ASN A 40 4.09 -30.35 7.19
N LYS A 41 3.20 -30.33 6.21
CA LYS A 41 2.25 -29.22 6.02
C LYS A 41 0.99 -29.47 6.81
N SER A 42 0.50 -28.42 7.46
CA SER A 42 -0.85 -28.43 8.00
C SER A 42 -1.88 -28.49 6.87
N LYS A 43 -3.08 -28.98 7.19
CA LYS A 43 -4.24 -28.75 6.32
C LYS A 43 -4.48 -27.23 6.20
N PRO A 44 -4.93 -26.73 5.04
CA PRO A 44 -5.33 -25.33 4.90
C PRO A 44 -6.37 -24.97 5.96
N ARG A 45 -6.15 -23.87 6.67
CA ARG A 45 -7.14 -23.30 7.58
C ARG A 45 -7.89 -22.19 6.86
N LYS A 46 -9.22 -22.21 6.91
CA LYS A 46 -10.02 -21.10 6.42
C LYS A 46 -9.95 -19.94 7.42
N LEU A 47 -9.42 -18.81 6.98
CA LEU A 47 -9.50 -17.54 7.69
C LEU A 47 -10.51 -16.65 6.97
N LEU A 48 -11.46 -16.11 7.72
CA LEU A 48 -12.49 -15.21 7.22
C LEU A 48 -12.16 -13.78 7.66
N TYR A 49 -12.86 -12.83 7.05
CA TYR A 49 -12.79 -11.43 7.45
C TYR A 49 -13.14 -11.25 8.94
N LEU A 50 -12.24 -10.61 9.67
CA LEU A 50 -12.38 -10.31 11.09
C LEU A 50 -12.86 -8.88 11.31
N THR A 51 -13.75 -8.75 12.28
CA THR A 51 -14.26 -7.49 12.80
C THR A 51 -13.95 -7.34 14.29
N GLU A 52 -14.09 -6.13 14.82
CA GLU A 52 -13.91 -5.85 16.25
C GLU A 52 -14.76 -6.74 17.17
N LYS A 53 -15.87 -7.28 16.67
CA LYS A 53 -16.77 -8.16 17.43
C LYS A 53 -16.24 -9.59 17.56
N ASP A 54 -15.31 -9.98 16.68
CA ASP A 54 -14.75 -11.33 16.62
C ASP A 54 -13.52 -11.48 17.54
N ILE A 55 -13.06 -10.38 18.14
CA ILE A 55 -11.88 -10.33 19.00
C ILE A 55 -12.31 -10.32 20.47
N HIS A 56 -11.75 -11.25 21.23
CA HIS A 56 -11.78 -11.19 22.69
C HIS A 56 -10.58 -10.36 23.14
N TRP A 57 -10.86 -9.33 23.92
CA TRP A 57 -9.87 -8.42 24.46
C TRP A 57 -9.85 -8.60 25.97
N ASP A 58 -8.67 -8.51 26.58
CA ASP A 58 -8.50 -8.76 28.01
C ASP A 58 -9.33 -7.79 28.87
N ASP A 59 -9.82 -8.29 30.02
CA ASP A 59 -10.81 -7.62 30.88
C ASP A 59 -10.35 -6.25 31.47
N GLY A 60 -9.07 -5.91 31.35
CA GLY A 60 -8.49 -4.62 31.77
C GLY A 60 -8.79 -3.46 30.81
N ASP A 61 -9.14 -3.77 29.56
CA ASP A 61 -9.44 -2.76 28.54
C ASP A 61 -10.95 -2.47 28.52
N SER A 62 -11.38 -1.40 29.18
CA SER A 62 -12.79 -1.01 29.14
C SER A 62 -13.24 -0.69 27.71
N LYS A 63 -14.45 -1.09 27.32
CA LYS A 63 -15.03 -0.79 25.99
C LYS A 63 -15.13 0.70 25.68
N ASP A 64 -15.17 1.56 26.71
CA ASP A 64 -15.33 3.01 26.57
C ASP A 64 -13.98 3.74 26.38
N THR A 65 -12.85 3.09 26.68
CA THR A 65 -11.49 3.65 26.50
C THR A 65 -10.77 3.09 25.27
N ARG A 66 -11.33 2.09 24.57
CA ARG A 66 -10.66 1.44 23.43
C ARG A 66 -10.82 2.26 22.16
N ASP A 67 -9.72 2.44 21.44
CA ASP A 67 -9.74 3.02 20.09
C ASP A 67 -10.66 2.19 19.19
N LYS A 68 -11.51 2.87 18.43
CA LYS A 68 -12.45 2.27 17.46
C LYS A 68 -11.74 1.51 16.34
N PHE A 69 -10.44 1.70 16.19
CA PHE A 69 -9.60 1.06 15.18
C PHE A 69 -8.48 0.19 15.76
N ALA A 70 -8.58 -0.22 17.03
CA ALA A 70 -7.56 -1.05 17.68
C ALA A 70 -7.23 -2.32 16.88
N LEU A 71 -8.22 -3.08 16.40
CA LEU A 71 -7.94 -4.25 15.55
C LEU A 71 -7.24 -3.86 14.24
N ARG A 72 -7.54 -2.68 13.68
CA ARG A 72 -6.91 -2.25 12.43
C ARG A 72 -5.45 -1.86 12.63
N ALA A 73 -5.09 -1.32 13.79
CA ALA A 73 -3.71 -1.08 14.16
C ALA A 73 -2.92 -2.41 14.29
N GLU A 74 -3.49 -3.39 14.99
CA GLU A 74 -2.90 -4.74 15.11
C GLU A 74 -2.71 -5.41 13.74
N GLN A 75 -3.72 -5.33 12.89
CA GLN A 75 -3.66 -5.85 11.53
C GLN A 75 -2.62 -5.13 10.68
N LEU A 76 -2.46 -3.81 10.85
CA LEU A 76 -1.43 -3.04 10.15
C LEU A 76 -0.02 -3.50 10.54
N ALA A 77 0.23 -3.73 11.83
CA ALA A 77 1.49 -4.29 12.32
C ALA A 77 1.74 -5.70 11.76
N PHE A 78 0.69 -6.53 11.67
CA PHE A 78 0.80 -7.85 11.04
C PHE A 78 1.17 -7.76 9.55
N ARG A 79 0.53 -6.86 8.81
CA ARG A 79 0.84 -6.62 7.39
C ARG A 79 2.26 -6.10 7.20
N HIS A 80 2.77 -5.29 8.12
CA HIS A 80 4.15 -4.82 8.11
C HIS A 80 5.12 -6.01 8.05
N HIS A 81 4.96 -6.99 8.95
CA HIS A 81 5.76 -8.23 8.93
C HIS A 81 5.59 -9.05 7.64
N GLU A 82 4.36 -9.22 7.16
CA GLU A 82 4.11 -10.00 5.94
C GLU A 82 4.84 -9.42 4.73
N MET A 83 4.93 -8.09 4.62
CA MET A 83 5.65 -7.42 3.54
C MET A 83 7.17 -7.68 3.64
N TYR A 84 7.77 -7.56 4.82
CA TYR A 84 9.19 -7.83 5.03
C TYR A 84 9.54 -9.31 4.83
N ILE A 85 8.71 -10.23 5.32
CA ILE A 85 8.87 -11.68 5.10
C ILE A 85 8.81 -11.98 3.59
N THR A 86 7.83 -11.40 2.88
CA THR A 86 7.67 -11.60 1.44
C THR A 86 8.90 -11.11 0.69
N TYR A 87 9.33 -9.87 0.95
CA TYR A 87 10.49 -9.29 0.29
C TYR A 87 11.78 -10.08 0.56
N LYS A 88 12.09 -10.36 1.83
CA LYS A 88 13.27 -11.14 2.22
C LYS A 88 13.28 -12.53 1.58
N THR A 89 12.15 -13.23 1.63
CA THR A 89 12.01 -14.58 1.04
C THR A 89 12.17 -14.53 -0.48
N PHE A 90 11.65 -13.49 -1.13
CA PHE A 90 11.82 -13.29 -2.55
C PHE A 90 13.28 -13.00 -2.92
N CYS A 91 13.97 -12.11 -2.20
CA CYS A 91 15.40 -11.87 -2.43
C CYS A 91 16.22 -13.17 -2.25
N GLN A 92 15.91 -13.98 -1.24
CA GLN A 92 16.54 -15.28 -1.06
C GLN A 92 16.23 -16.25 -2.22
N LEU A 93 15.00 -16.24 -2.75
CA LEU A 93 14.63 -17.02 -3.93
C LEU A 93 15.47 -16.63 -5.15
N ILE A 94 15.58 -15.33 -5.43
CA ILE A 94 16.33 -14.76 -6.56
C ILE A 94 17.82 -15.10 -6.43
N HIS A 95 18.38 -14.99 -5.23
CA HIS A 95 19.78 -15.32 -4.94
C HIS A 95 20.04 -16.81 -4.70
N LYS A 96 19.10 -17.70 -5.09
CA LYS A 96 19.24 -19.17 -5.04
C LYS A 96 19.51 -19.74 -3.64
N ASP A 97 18.98 -19.15 -2.57
CA ASP A 97 19.07 -19.72 -1.23
C ASP A 97 18.41 -21.13 -1.23
N PRO A 98 19.15 -22.21 -0.89
CA PRO A 98 18.62 -23.57 -0.90
C PRO A 98 17.50 -23.80 0.13
N LYS A 99 17.35 -22.90 1.12
CA LYS A 99 16.30 -22.98 2.14
C LYS A 99 14.93 -22.54 1.64
N VAL A 100 14.87 -21.78 0.54
CA VAL A 100 13.61 -21.27 0.01
C VAL A 100 12.99 -22.27 -0.96
N THR A 101 11.80 -22.74 -0.60
CA THR A 101 10.95 -23.56 -1.45
C THR A 101 9.88 -22.70 -2.12
N LEU A 102 9.58 -22.98 -3.38
CA LEU A 102 8.47 -22.35 -4.11
C LEU A 102 7.45 -23.43 -4.45
N GLU A 103 6.18 -23.12 -4.20
CA GLU A 103 5.06 -23.99 -4.52
C GLU A 103 4.06 -23.22 -5.37
N THR A 104 3.72 -23.79 -6.51
CA THR A 104 2.68 -23.26 -7.37
C THR A 104 1.32 -23.81 -6.94
N ILE A 105 0.26 -23.05 -7.21
CA ILE A 105 -1.11 -23.44 -6.85
C ILE A 105 -1.55 -24.71 -7.58
N ASP A 106 -1.07 -24.93 -8.80
CA ASP A 106 -1.35 -26.11 -9.63
C ASP A 106 -0.43 -27.31 -9.31
N GLY A 107 0.53 -27.15 -8.40
CA GLY A 107 1.52 -28.18 -8.06
C GLY A 107 2.57 -28.42 -9.13
N GLY A 108 2.60 -27.60 -10.18
CA GLY A 108 3.67 -27.58 -11.17
C GLY A 108 5.04 -27.26 -10.58
N SER A 109 6.09 -27.74 -11.24
CA SER A 109 7.45 -27.34 -10.92
C SER A 109 7.74 -25.95 -11.49
N PHE A 110 8.34 -25.08 -10.68
CA PHE A 110 8.89 -23.82 -11.16
C PHE A 110 10.39 -23.97 -11.43
N GLU A 111 10.79 -23.71 -12.67
CA GLU A 111 12.19 -23.78 -13.09
C GLU A 111 12.94 -22.52 -12.65
N LYS A 112 13.62 -22.58 -11.50
CA LYS A 112 14.39 -21.44 -10.94
C LYS A 112 15.49 -20.93 -11.90
N SER A 113 16.06 -21.79 -12.75
CA SER A 113 17.06 -21.40 -13.76
C SER A 113 16.50 -20.40 -14.78
N SER A 114 15.19 -20.41 -15.05
CA SER A 114 14.57 -19.48 -16.01
C SER A 114 14.67 -18.00 -15.60
N TRP A 115 15.08 -17.71 -14.36
CA TRP A 115 15.18 -16.36 -13.80
C TRP A 115 16.63 -15.89 -13.64
N VAL A 116 17.58 -16.64 -14.21
CA VAL A 116 19.01 -16.36 -14.10
C VAL A 116 19.65 -16.41 -15.48
N ASP A 117 20.60 -15.52 -15.72
CA ASP A 117 21.43 -15.54 -16.90
C ASP A 117 22.47 -16.65 -16.80
N ASP A 118 22.37 -17.66 -17.67
CA ASP A 118 23.29 -18.80 -17.72
C ASP A 118 24.75 -18.39 -17.99
N SER A 119 24.98 -17.23 -18.61
CA SER A 119 26.32 -16.75 -18.96
C SER A 119 27.02 -16.02 -17.82
N THR A 120 26.27 -15.28 -17.01
CA THR A 120 26.81 -14.45 -15.92
C THR A 120 26.53 -15.04 -14.53
N SER A 121 25.59 -15.98 -14.44
CA SER A 121 24.99 -16.46 -13.18
C SER A 121 24.26 -15.39 -12.36
N GLU A 122 24.05 -14.21 -12.93
CA GLU A 122 23.33 -13.10 -12.30
C GLU A 122 21.81 -13.23 -12.51
N PRO A 123 20.98 -12.83 -11.54
CA PRO A 123 19.54 -12.87 -11.68
C PRO A 123 19.05 -11.86 -12.73
N TYR A 124 18.03 -12.23 -13.52
CA TYR A 124 17.35 -11.29 -14.42
C TYR A 124 16.50 -10.26 -13.68
N VAL A 125 16.18 -10.53 -12.42
CA VAL A 125 15.30 -9.69 -11.60
C VAL A 125 16.14 -8.91 -10.60
N ASN A 126 16.05 -7.58 -10.68
CA ASN A 126 16.60 -6.70 -9.68
C ASN A 126 15.67 -6.66 -8.47
N CYS A 127 16.17 -7.07 -7.30
CA CYS A 127 15.47 -6.91 -6.02
C CYS A 127 16.27 -6.09 -5.00
N ASP A 128 17.44 -5.57 -5.36
CA ASP A 128 18.33 -4.82 -4.47
C ASP A 128 18.18 -3.30 -4.62
N SER A 129 17.58 -2.85 -5.73
CA SER A 129 17.27 -1.45 -6.03
C SER A 129 16.00 -1.35 -6.90
N ASP A 130 15.51 -0.13 -7.12
CA ASP A 130 14.28 0.18 -7.86
C ASP A 130 13.05 -0.62 -7.38
N VAL A 131 12.99 -0.89 -6.07
CA VAL A 131 11.85 -1.59 -5.47
C VAL A 131 10.69 -0.61 -5.29
N VAL A 132 9.50 -1.07 -5.65
CA VAL A 132 8.27 -0.28 -5.56
C VAL A 132 7.34 -0.91 -4.54
N LEU A 133 6.85 -0.10 -3.60
CA LEU A 133 5.72 -0.48 -2.77
C LEU A 133 4.44 0.08 -3.36
N ALA A 134 3.42 -0.78 -3.49
CA ALA A 134 2.11 -0.38 -3.96
C ALA A 134 1.02 -0.90 -3.03
N GLY A 135 -0.05 -0.12 -2.84
CA GLY A 135 -1.13 -0.49 -1.95
C GLY A 135 -2.43 0.24 -2.23
N HIS A 136 -3.53 -0.52 -2.21
CA HIS A 136 -4.90 0.00 -2.32
C HIS A 136 -5.60 0.02 -0.96
N SER A 137 -6.37 1.08 -0.66
CA SER A 137 -7.20 1.13 0.54
C SER A 137 -6.36 0.95 1.81
N PHE A 138 -6.64 -0.08 2.61
CA PHE A 138 -5.84 -0.43 3.76
C PHE A 138 -4.39 -0.79 3.40
N GLY A 139 -4.15 -1.33 2.20
CA GLY A 139 -2.79 -1.51 1.68
C GLY A 139 -2.04 -0.20 1.46
N GLY A 140 -2.75 0.90 1.18
CA GLY A 140 -2.13 2.23 1.14
C GLY A 140 -1.58 2.65 2.51
N CYS A 141 -2.28 2.30 3.59
CA CYS A 141 -1.79 2.50 4.95
C CYS A 141 -0.61 1.61 5.28
N THR A 142 -0.59 0.38 4.77
CA THR A 142 0.58 -0.50 4.87
C THR A 142 1.80 0.14 4.22
N VAL A 143 1.65 0.77 3.05
CA VAL A 143 2.75 1.50 2.39
C VAL A 143 3.21 2.68 3.25
N PHE A 144 2.29 3.54 3.72
CA PHE A 144 2.66 4.66 4.59
C PHE A 144 3.42 4.19 5.83
N SER A 145 2.87 3.19 6.54
CA SER A 145 3.47 2.61 7.74
C SER A 145 4.89 2.10 7.48
N ILE A 146 5.11 1.29 6.45
CA ILE A 146 6.47 0.77 6.13
C ILE A 146 7.46 1.91 5.84
N LEU A 147 7.01 2.99 5.19
CA LEU A 147 7.87 4.12 4.85
C LEU A 147 8.20 5.04 6.02
N SER A 148 7.39 4.98 7.08
CA SER A 148 7.51 5.79 8.30
C SER A 148 8.00 5.03 9.54
N THR A 149 8.22 3.72 9.45
CA THR A 149 8.71 2.91 10.59
C THR A 149 9.95 2.10 10.24
N ASN A 150 10.80 1.88 11.23
CA ASN A 150 11.99 1.06 11.04
C ASN A 150 11.58 -0.38 10.70
N PRO A 151 12.40 -1.11 9.91
CA PRO A 151 12.16 -2.54 9.73
C PRO A 151 12.17 -3.25 11.09
N PRO A 152 11.39 -4.33 11.27
CA PRO A 152 11.54 -5.16 12.46
C PRO A 152 12.96 -5.75 12.51
N GLU A 153 13.50 -5.96 13.71
CA GLU A 153 14.92 -6.31 13.97
C GLU A 153 15.44 -7.48 13.11
N GLU A 154 14.57 -8.43 12.75
CA GLU A 154 14.94 -9.60 11.96
C GLU A 154 15.07 -9.38 10.43
N TYR A 155 14.73 -8.18 9.93
CA TYR A 155 14.63 -7.88 8.50
C TYR A 155 15.49 -6.69 8.09
N PRO A 156 16.17 -6.75 6.94
CA PRO A 156 16.78 -5.57 6.35
C PRO A 156 15.69 -4.60 5.86
N PRO A 157 15.98 -3.29 5.78
CA PRO A 157 15.11 -2.33 5.12
C PRO A 157 14.81 -2.75 3.67
N ILE A 158 13.59 -2.47 3.20
CA ILE A 158 13.27 -2.60 1.77
C ILE A 158 13.86 -1.36 1.06
N PRO A 159 14.65 -1.50 -0.02
CA PRO A 159 15.25 -0.40 -0.78
C PRO A 159 14.20 0.25 -1.69
N VAL A 160 13.15 0.80 -1.08
CA VAL A 160 12.02 1.39 -1.79
C VAL A 160 12.47 2.68 -2.46
N GLU A 161 12.29 2.79 -3.76
CA GLU A 161 12.55 4.02 -4.52
C GLU A 161 11.26 4.75 -4.89
N ARG A 162 10.15 4.01 -5.01
CA ARG A 162 8.84 4.57 -5.37
C ARG A 162 7.71 3.95 -4.56
N ALA A 163 6.69 4.75 -4.30
CA ALA A 163 5.48 4.38 -3.57
C ALA A 163 4.24 4.75 -4.40
N LEU A 164 3.45 3.74 -4.76
CA LEU A 164 2.19 3.91 -5.49
C LEU A 164 1.01 3.62 -4.56
N ILE A 165 0.30 4.66 -4.15
CA ILE A 165 -0.75 4.58 -3.14
C ILE A 165 -2.10 4.88 -3.80
N LEU A 166 -3.04 3.96 -3.64
CA LEU A 166 -4.27 3.92 -4.43
C LEU A 166 -5.45 4.02 -3.47
N ASP A 167 -6.11 5.17 -3.46
CA ASP A 167 -7.30 5.48 -2.65
C ASP A 167 -7.18 5.02 -1.17
N PRO A 168 -6.16 5.51 -0.43
CA PRO A 168 -5.75 4.95 0.85
C PRO A 168 -6.81 5.19 1.95
N TRP A 169 -7.00 4.20 2.84
CA TRP A 169 -7.93 4.33 3.96
C TRP A 169 -7.20 4.63 5.28
N LEU A 170 -6.88 5.92 5.53
CA LEU A 170 -6.01 6.40 6.60
C LEU A 170 -6.49 6.21 8.06
N GLU A 171 -7.73 5.80 8.30
CA GLU A 171 -8.27 5.69 9.67
C GLU A 171 -7.43 4.81 10.61
N PRO A 172 -6.82 3.69 10.17
CA PRO A 172 -5.96 2.86 11.01
C PRO A 172 -4.61 3.47 11.41
N LEU A 173 -4.19 4.58 10.78
CA LEU A 173 -2.97 5.28 11.18
C LEU A 173 -3.29 6.16 12.41
N PRO A 174 -2.32 6.49 13.27
CA PRO A 174 -2.54 7.46 14.32
C PRO A 174 -2.56 8.90 13.78
N ALA A 175 -2.85 9.83 14.69
CA ALA A 175 -2.76 11.27 14.47
C ALA A 175 -1.81 11.85 15.55
N PRO A 176 -0.78 12.64 15.20
CA PRO A 176 -0.43 13.14 13.85
C PRO A 176 -0.08 12.02 12.86
N GLY A 177 -0.20 12.32 11.57
CA GLY A 177 0.03 11.33 10.51
C GLY A 177 1.49 10.89 10.41
N PRO A 178 1.77 9.72 9.79
CA PRO A 178 3.14 9.25 9.61
C PRO A 178 3.99 10.24 8.80
N VAL A 179 5.29 10.27 9.08
CA VAL A 179 6.29 11.07 8.38
C VAL A 179 7.38 10.18 7.76
N PRO A 180 8.07 10.59 6.69
CA PRO A 180 9.13 9.79 6.09
C PRO A 180 10.29 9.56 7.06
N LEU A 181 10.75 8.31 7.16
CA LEU A 181 12.03 8.04 7.79
C LEU A 181 13.20 8.47 6.88
N PRO A 182 14.15 9.27 7.38
CA PRO A 182 15.35 9.62 6.64
C PRO A 182 16.12 8.36 6.20
N ILE A 183 16.57 8.32 4.94
CA ILE A 183 17.35 7.18 4.40
C ILE A 183 18.57 6.83 5.28
N ASN A 184 19.21 7.82 5.91
CA ASN A 184 20.37 7.59 6.78
C ASN A 184 20.02 6.85 8.08
N GLN A 185 18.79 6.95 8.57
CA GLN A 185 18.30 6.21 9.74
C GLN A 185 17.84 4.79 9.37
N ARG A 186 17.55 4.52 8.10
CA ARG A 186 17.25 3.16 7.63
C ARG A 186 18.50 2.25 7.61
N ASN A 187 19.70 2.82 7.52
CA ASN A 187 20.93 2.08 7.23
C ASN A 187 21.89 1.88 8.42
N GLY A 188 21.53 2.19 9.68
CA GLY A 188 22.50 2.17 10.79
C GLY A 188 22.01 1.81 12.20
N GLU A 189 22.54 0.69 12.70
CA GLU A 189 22.93 0.24 14.06
C GLU A 189 22.00 0.32 15.30
N ASN A 190 21.78 -0.88 15.86
CA ASN A 190 21.50 -1.25 17.26
C ASN A 190 20.21 -0.73 17.94
N SER A 191 19.26 -1.64 18.16
CA SER A 191 18.62 -1.78 19.47
C SER A 191 18.06 -3.19 19.65
N SER A 192 18.34 -3.75 20.82
CA SER A 192 18.26 -5.17 21.18
C SER A 192 16.90 -5.63 21.68
N ASN A 193 16.55 -6.87 21.34
CA ASN A 193 15.60 -7.78 22.02
C ASN A 193 14.16 -7.27 22.15
N ALA A 194 13.44 -7.36 21.04
CA ALA A 194 12.02 -7.07 20.94
C ALA A 194 11.20 -8.36 20.73
N THR A 195 10.30 -8.69 21.67
CA THR A 195 9.30 -9.76 21.53
C THR A 195 8.16 -9.31 20.60
N VAL A 196 7.38 -10.22 20.00
CA VAL A 196 6.28 -9.91 19.05
C VAL A 196 5.31 -8.80 19.52
N ASN A 197 5.08 -8.64 20.83
CA ASN A 197 4.26 -7.54 21.38
C ASN A 197 4.92 -6.16 21.19
N SER A 198 6.25 -6.06 21.14
CA SER A 198 6.94 -4.78 21.00
C SER A 198 7.04 -4.27 19.56
N VAL A 199 6.52 -5.00 18.56
CA VAL A 199 6.41 -4.47 17.18
C VAL A 199 5.10 -3.73 16.99
N VAL A 200 4.03 -4.17 17.66
CA VAL A 200 2.80 -3.39 17.77
C VAL A 200 3.12 -2.10 18.51
N ASP A 201 3.78 -2.22 19.68
CA ASP A 201 4.25 -1.05 20.42
C ASP A 201 5.27 -0.27 19.61
N GLY A 202 6.21 -0.89 18.88
CA GLY A 202 7.21 -0.17 18.08
C GLY A 202 6.63 0.56 16.86
N VAL A 203 5.70 -0.04 16.14
CA VAL A 203 4.97 0.62 15.03
C VAL A 203 4.08 1.72 15.61
N ARG A 204 3.38 1.45 16.71
CA ARG A 204 2.52 2.43 17.36
C ARG A 204 3.30 3.59 17.96
N GLU A 205 4.32 3.33 18.76
CA GLU A 205 5.26 4.29 19.35
C GLU A 205 5.95 5.10 18.26
N THR A 206 6.51 4.49 17.20
CA THR A 206 7.16 5.26 16.12
C THR A 206 6.16 6.15 15.38
N LEU A 207 4.90 5.72 15.24
CA LEU A 207 3.85 6.53 14.63
C LEU A 207 3.26 7.58 15.60
N GLU A 208 3.43 7.42 16.92
CA GLU A 208 2.96 8.33 17.98
C GLU A 208 4.08 9.26 18.51
N ASP A 209 5.34 9.07 18.10
CA ASP A 209 6.51 9.83 18.60
C ASP A 209 6.57 11.26 18.03
N GLU A 210 6.20 12.25 18.86
CA GLU A 210 6.22 13.68 18.52
C GLU A 210 7.65 14.25 18.38
N ASP A 211 8.69 13.61 18.94
CA ASP A 211 10.06 14.13 18.90
C ASP A 211 10.72 13.98 17.50
N ALA A 212 10.24 13.04 16.69
CA ALA A 212 10.62 12.91 15.28
C ALA A 212 10.13 14.10 14.43
N ILE A 213 9.00 14.72 14.83
CA ILE A 213 8.36 15.84 14.11
C ILE A 213 9.17 17.14 14.28
N GLN A 214 9.83 17.34 15.43
CA GLN A 214 10.62 18.56 15.68
C GLN A 214 11.99 18.55 14.97
N LYS A 215 12.65 17.39 14.85
CA LYS A 215 13.98 17.28 14.23
C LYS A 215 13.98 17.46 12.70
N GLY A 216 12.85 17.24 12.02
CA GLY A 216 12.74 17.44 10.57
C GLY A 216 12.53 18.89 10.12
N SER A 217 12.29 19.82 11.04
CA SER A 217 11.85 21.19 10.70
C SER A 217 12.98 22.17 10.33
N ASN A 218 14.24 21.85 10.62
CA ASN A 218 15.37 22.78 10.44
C ASN A 218 16.45 22.31 9.44
N ASP A 219 16.40 21.06 8.97
CA ASP A 219 17.31 20.59 7.93
C ASP A 219 16.60 20.63 6.58
N THR A 220 17.18 21.37 5.64
CA THR A 220 16.76 21.41 4.24
C THR A 220 17.04 20.03 3.65
N LEU A 221 16.09 19.10 3.81
CA LEU A 221 16.17 17.73 3.30
C LEU A 221 16.50 17.78 1.81
N SER A 222 17.60 17.13 1.42
CA SER A 222 17.95 17.00 0.02
C SER A 222 16.79 16.33 -0.73
N PRO A 223 16.49 16.71 -1.98
CA PRO A 223 15.33 16.22 -2.74
C PRO A 223 15.26 14.69 -2.98
N ASN A 224 16.22 13.91 -2.46
CA ASN A 224 16.31 12.46 -2.59
C ASN A 224 16.32 11.72 -1.22
N SER A 225 15.90 12.33 -0.11
CA SER A 225 15.99 11.69 1.22
C SER A 225 14.88 10.68 1.54
N HIS A 226 13.91 10.49 0.66
CA HIS A 226 12.81 9.53 0.79
C HIS A 226 12.31 9.07 -0.59
N PRO A 227 11.55 7.96 -0.67
CA PRO A 227 11.02 7.45 -1.93
C PRO A 227 10.08 8.47 -2.60
N ARG A 228 10.01 8.43 -3.93
CA ARG A 228 9.00 9.21 -4.67
C ARG A 228 7.62 8.62 -4.45
N MET A 229 6.62 9.47 -4.26
CA MET A 229 5.26 9.04 -3.94
C MET A 229 4.27 9.53 -4.97
N LEU A 230 3.36 8.66 -5.39
CA LEU A 230 2.14 9.00 -6.12
C LEU A 230 0.94 8.48 -5.35
N VAL A 231 -0.03 9.37 -5.10
CA VAL A 231 -1.35 9.01 -4.60
C VAL A 231 -2.39 9.23 -5.68
N ILE A 232 -3.11 8.18 -6.05
CA ILE A 232 -4.29 8.27 -6.94
C ILE A 232 -5.54 7.99 -6.12
N ASN A 233 -6.38 8.99 -5.94
CA ASN A 233 -7.54 8.97 -5.09
C ASN A 233 -8.84 8.87 -5.89
N SER A 234 -9.87 8.29 -5.27
CA SER A 234 -11.21 8.31 -5.80
C SER A 234 -11.88 9.67 -5.60
N GLU A 235 -12.89 9.98 -6.42
CA GLU A 235 -13.71 11.18 -6.20
C GLU A 235 -14.37 11.15 -4.82
N ASN A 236 -14.87 9.99 -4.39
CA ASN A 236 -15.56 9.86 -3.11
C ASN A 236 -14.65 10.13 -1.91
N PHE A 237 -13.41 9.60 -1.92
CA PHE A 237 -12.45 9.84 -0.85
C PHE A 237 -11.95 11.29 -0.87
N THR A 238 -11.77 11.88 -2.06
CA THR A 238 -11.39 13.29 -2.20
C THR A 238 -12.46 14.22 -1.63
N LEU A 239 -13.74 13.89 -1.80
CA LEU A 239 -14.86 14.68 -1.28
C LEU A 239 -15.17 14.42 0.21
N TRP A 240 -14.47 13.49 0.86
CA TRP A 240 -14.68 13.13 2.25
C TRP A 240 -13.96 14.11 3.19
N LYS A 241 -14.73 15.05 3.76
CA LYS A 241 -14.24 16.23 4.48
C LYS A 241 -13.19 15.98 5.58
N PRO A 242 -13.35 15.03 6.53
CA PRO A 242 -12.30 14.75 7.51
C PRO A 242 -11.11 13.96 6.95
N HIS A 243 -11.34 13.16 5.91
CA HIS A 243 -10.35 12.21 5.41
C HIS A 243 -9.35 12.85 4.43
N PHE A 244 -9.84 13.64 3.47
CA PHE A 244 -8.97 14.20 2.43
C PHE A 244 -7.94 15.22 2.95
N PRO A 245 -8.28 16.15 3.88
CA PRO A 245 -7.27 17.02 4.50
C PRO A 245 -6.21 16.23 5.25
N ARG A 246 -6.59 15.14 5.92
CA ARG A 246 -5.64 14.23 6.57
C ARG A 246 -4.71 13.56 5.56
N LEU A 247 -5.22 13.17 4.39
CA LEU A 247 -4.38 12.66 3.31
C LEU A 247 -3.39 13.71 2.81
N GLN A 248 -3.84 14.95 2.60
CA GLN A 248 -2.96 16.05 2.20
C GLN A 248 -1.86 16.29 3.25
N GLU A 249 -2.21 16.31 4.54
CA GLU A 249 -1.26 16.45 5.65
C GLU A 249 -0.19 15.35 5.64
N VAL A 250 -0.60 14.08 5.53
CA VAL A 250 0.33 12.94 5.47
C VAL A 250 1.24 13.09 4.26
N VAL A 251 0.67 13.23 3.06
CA VAL A 251 1.44 13.25 1.81
C VAL A 251 2.35 14.47 1.71
N ASN A 252 2.01 15.61 2.33
CA ASN A 252 2.84 16.81 2.32
C ASN A 252 4.27 16.58 2.84
N HIS A 253 4.50 15.55 3.66
CA HIS A 253 5.83 15.18 4.13
C HIS A 253 6.68 14.44 3.08
N TRP A 254 6.06 13.81 2.07
CA TRP A 254 6.75 13.14 0.95
C TRP A 254 6.65 13.92 -0.36
N GLU A 255 5.59 14.70 -0.54
CA GLU A 255 5.35 15.51 -1.72
C GLU A 255 4.75 16.88 -1.32
N PRO A 256 5.61 17.82 -0.89
CA PRO A 256 5.17 19.14 -0.42
C PRO A 256 4.58 20.03 -1.53
N ASP A 257 4.91 19.78 -2.80
CA ASP A 257 4.31 20.51 -3.92
C ASP A 257 2.88 20.01 -4.20
N GLY A 258 2.50 18.84 -3.67
CA GLY A 258 1.16 18.24 -3.81
C GLY A 258 0.79 17.81 -5.24
N LYS A 259 1.73 17.83 -6.19
CA LYS A 259 1.50 17.53 -7.61
C LYS A 259 1.24 16.05 -7.86
N HIS A 260 1.69 15.18 -6.96
CA HIS A 260 1.44 13.74 -7.03
C HIS A 260 0.24 13.29 -6.19
N ILE A 261 -0.71 14.17 -5.90
CA ILE A 261 -2.05 13.79 -5.40
C ILE A 261 -3.05 13.97 -6.55
N LEU A 262 -3.42 12.86 -7.17
CA LEU A 262 -4.33 12.83 -8.30
C LEU A 262 -5.72 12.37 -7.86
N THR A 263 -6.77 12.95 -8.42
CA THR A 263 -8.15 12.48 -8.25
C THR A 263 -8.75 12.10 -9.60
N VAL A 264 -9.27 10.89 -9.73
CA VAL A 264 -9.95 10.46 -10.96
C VAL A 264 -11.45 10.76 -10.87
N VAL A 265 -11.97 11.61 -11.74
CA VAL A 265 -13.36 12.07 -11.70
C VAL A 265 -14.33 10.90 -11.91
N SER A 266 -15.42 10.90 -11.13
CA SER A 266 -16.45 9.86 -11.06
C SER A 266 -15.97 8.46 -10.63
N SER A 267 -14.71 8.32 -10.21
CA SER A 267 -14.22 7.06 -9.65
C SER A 267 -14.77 6.80 -8.25
N GLN A 268 -14.85 5.52 -7.91
CA GLN A 268 -15.25 5.04 -6.59
C GLN A 268 -14.11 4.22 -5.99
N HIS A 269 -14.22 3.89 -4.71
CA HIS A 269 -13.22 3.07 -4.03
C HIS A 269 -12.97 1.72 -4.72
N THR A 270 -14.03 1.12 -5.27
CA THR A 270 -13.94 -0.15 -6.00
C THR A 270 -13.35 0.01 -7.41
N SER A 271 -13.22 1.22 -7.96
CA SER A 271 -12.58 1.49 -9.27
C SER A 271 -11.11 1.07 -9.32
N PHE A 272 -10.51 0.96 -8.15
CA PHE A 272 -9.13 0.56 -7.90
C PHE A 272 -9.05 -0.95 -7.61
N SER A 273 -9.88 -1.76 -8.27
CA SER A 273 -9.87 -3.22 -8.18
C SER A 273 -10.40 -3.80 -9.48
N ASP A 274 -10.28 -5.11 -9.69
CA ASP A 274 -10.80 -5.72 -10.93
C ASP A 274 -12.33 -5.78 -10.96
N PHE A 275 -12.99 -5.61 -9.81
CA PHE A 275 -14.44 -5.84 -9.68
C PHE A 275 -15.27 -5.08 -10.73
N PRO A 276 -15.02 -3.78 -11.01
CA PRO A 276 -15.81 -3.03 -12.00
C PRO A 276 -15.53 -3.39 -13.46
N ILE A 277 -14.51 -4.22 -13.75
CA ILE A 277 -14.17 -4.63 -15.11
C ILE A 277 -14.43 -6.12 -15.38
N LEU A 278 -14.83 -6.89 -14.37
CA LEU A 278 -15.28 -8.27 -14.54
C LEU A 278 -16.43 -8.35 -15.56
N PRO A 279 -16.52 -9.42 -16.38
CA PRO A 279 -17.44 -9.49 -17.52
C PRO A 279 -18.91 -9.15 -17.22
N ILE A 280 -19.38 -9.43 -16.00
CA ILE A 280 -20.77 -9.24 -15.56
C ILE A 280 -21.04 -7.81 -15.09
N PHE A 281 -20.02 -7.11 -14.58
CA PHE A 281 -20.14 -5.76 -13.98
C PHE A 281 -19.50 -4.67 -14.85
N SER A 282 -18.83 -5.06 -15.94
CA SER A 282 -18.05 -4.18 -16.80
C SER A 282 -18.92 -3.16 -17.53
N SER A 283 -18.56 -1.88 -17.43
CA SER A 283 -19.12 -0.79 -18.22
C SER A 283 -18.02 -0.03 -18.95
N LYS A 284 -18.37 0.67 -20.05
CA LYS A 284 -17.42 1.54 -20.76
C LYS A 284 -16.80 2.59 -19.84
N VAL A 285 -17.59 3.13 -18.91
CA VAL A 285 -17.14 4.11 -17.92
C VAL A 285 -16.14 3.50 -16.93
N ALA A 286 -16.45 2.31 -16.40
CA ALA A 286 -15.55 1.60 -15.49
C ALA A 286 -14.22 1.26 -16.17
N ARG A 287 -14.24 0.80 -17.43
CA ARG A 287 -13.02 0.55 -18.21
C ARG A 287 -12.19 1.80 -18.43
N ARG A 288 -12.83 2.92 -18.83
CA ARG A 288 -12.13 4.20 -19.01
C ARG A 288 -11.45 4.67 -17.72
N ILE A 289 -12.15 4.62 -16.59
CA ILE A 289 -11.59 5.01 -15.28
C ILE A 289 -10.41 4.09 -14.92
N PHE A 290 -10.59 2.78 -15.10
CA PHE A 290 -9.54 1.80 -14.81
C PHE A 290 -8.30 2.00 -15.71
N GLU A 291 -8.50 2.26 -17.00
CA GLU A 291 -7.42 2.57 -17.95
C GLU A 291 -6.65 3.81 -17.51
N VAL A 292 -7.33 4.90 -17.14
CA VAL A 292 -6.68 6.11 -16.63
C VAL A 292 -5.86 5.81 -15.37
N ILE A 293 -6.41 5.07 -14.40
CA ILE A 293 -5.68 4.71 -13.17
C ILE A 293 -4.42 3.89 -13.51
N ALA A 294 -4.55 2.88 -14.38
CA ALA A 294 -3.45 2.02 -14.78
C ALA A 294 -2.37 2.79 -15.56
N ASP A 295 -2.79 3.65 -16.50
CA ASP A 295 -1.87 4.42 -17.34
C ASP A 295 -1.11 5.45 -16.50
N LEU A 296 -1.78 6.16 -15.59
CA LEU A 296 -1.11 7.07 -14.64
C LEU A 296 -0.13 6.33 -13.72
N SER A 297 -0.53 5.15 -13.22
CA SER A 297 0.34 4.31 -12.41
C SER A 297 1.60 3.92 -13.17
N LEU A 298 1.47 3.37 -14.37
CA LEU A 298 2.61 2.97 -15.21
C LEU A 298 3.48 4.18 -15.60
N SER A 299 2.85 5.31 -15.95
CA SER A 299 3.57 6.54 -16.28
C SER A 299 4.44 7.01 -15.12
N PHE A 300 3.95 6.89 -13.88
CA PHE A 300 4.75 7.17 -12.69
C PHE A 300 5.89 6.17 -12.47
N LEU A 301 5.61 4.87 -12.63
CA LEU A 301 6.64 3.83 -12.54
C LEU A 301 7.71 3.95 -13.63
N ASP A 302 7.40 4.59 -14.76
CA ASP A 302 8.30 4.80 -15.88
C ASP A 302 8.92 6.22 -15.91
N ASP A 303 8.71 7.04 -14.89
CA ASP A 303 9.19 8.44 -14.83
C ASP A 303 8.65 9.37 -15.92
N ARG A 304 7.48 9.04 -16.47
CA ARG A 304 6.77 9.76 -17.54
C ARG A 304 5.48 10.45 -17.09
N LEU A 305 5.14 10.42 -15.80
CA LEU A 305 3.88 10.97 -15.27
C LEU A 305 3.61 12.40 -15.75
N GLU A 306 4.60 13.29 -15.66
CA GLU A 306 4.45 14.70 -16.08
C GLU A 306 4.25 14.88 -17.59
N GLU A 307 4.82 13.99 -18.40
CA GLU A 307 4.59 13.99 -19.84
C GLU A 307 3.17 13.49 -20.16
N ASP A 308 2.77 12.39 -19.52
CA ASP A 308 1.52 11.72 -19.80
C ASP A 308 0.31 12.46 -19.21
N LEU A 309 0.48 13.18 -18.10
CA LEU A 309 -0.53 14.10 -17.56
C LEU A 309 -0.93 15.20 -18.56
N LYS A 310 -0.02 15.63 -19.44
CA LYS A 310 -0.33 16.60 -20.52
C LYS A 310 -1.24 16.02 -21.61
N LYS A 311 -1.27 14.69 -21.72
CA LYS A 311 -2.09 13.96 -22.70
C LYS A 311 -3.47 13.61 -22.13
N VAL A 312 -3.58 13.51 -20.80
CA VAL A 312 -4.84 13.27 -20.11
C VAL A 312 -5.60 14.58 -19.91
N LYS A 313 -6.93 14.54 -20.02
CA LYS A 313 -7.76 15.71 -19.78
C LYS A 313 -7.79 16.04 -18.29
N THR A 314 -7.11 17.12 -17.90
CA THR A 314 -7.13 17.64 -16.54
C THR A 314 -8.28 18.63 -16.33
N VAL A 315 -8.93 18.59 -15.17
CA VAL A 315 -9.98 19.53 -14.76
C VAL A 315 -9.65 20.15 -13.40
N LYS A 316 -10.28 21.30 -13.08
CA LYS A 316 -10.15 21.94 -11.77
C LYS A 316 -10.99 21.24 -10.71
N MET A 317 -10.59 21.37 -9.45
CA MET A 317 -11.34 20.87 -8.29
C MET A 317 -12.58 21.73 -7.99
N GLU A 318 -13.56 21.70 -8.88
CA GLU A 318 -14.83 22.41 -8.72
C GLU A 318 -15.95 21.38 -8.45
N THR A 319 -16.77 21.62 -7.42
CA THR A 319 -17.85 20.69 -7.07
C THR A 319 -19.22 21.21 -7.50
N LYS A 320 -20.07 20.33 -8.02
CA LYS A 320 -21.48 20.60 -8.30
C LYS A 320 -22.43 19.77 -7.43
N PRO A 321 -23.63 20.28 -7.14
CA PRO A 321 -24.72 19.49 -6.55
C PRO A 321 -25.03 18.25 -7.39
N ALA A 322 -25.23 17.10 -6.74
CA ALA A 322 -25.53 15.82 -7.37
C ALA A 322 -26.68 15.07 -6.70
N GLY A 323 -27.51 15.78 -5.93
CA GLY A 323 -28.66 15.26 -5.20
C GLY A 323 -28.48 15.28 -3.69
N LEU A 324 -29.31 14.52 -2.98
CA LEU A 324 -29.26 14.38 -1.52
C LEU A 324 -28.82 12.97 -1.14
N LYS A 325 -28.07 12.85 -0.04
CA LYS A 325 -27.78 11.58 0.63
C LYS A 325 -28.99 11.13 1.45
N LYS A 326 -28.95 9.89 1.97
CA LYS A 326 -30.02 9.33 2.82
C LYS A 326 -30.28 10.13 4.10
N ASP A 327 -29.27 10.83 4.59
CA ASP A 327 -29.33 11.71 5.77
C ASP A 327 -29.82 13.14 5.44
N GLY A 328 -30.22 13.40 4.19
CA GLY A 328 -30.67 14.71 3.73
C GLY A 328 -29.53 15.70 3.42
N THR A 329 -28.26 15.31 3.60
CA THR A 329 -27.13 16.17 3.24
C THR A 329 -26.89 16.19 1.74
N GLU A 330 -26.38 17.31 1.22
CA GLU A 330 -26.09 17.44 -0.20
C GLU A 330 -24.98 16.50 -0.65
N LYS A 331 -25.26 15.71 -1.69
CA LYS A 331 -24.28 14.92 -2.40
C LYS A 331 -23.58 15.83 -3.41
N ARG A 332 -22.26 15.92 -3.31
CA ARG A 332 -21.42 16.68 -4.23
C ARG A 332 -20.73 15.73 -5.21
N LYS A 333 -20.38 16.25 -6.39
CA LYS A 333 -19.52 15.59 -7.38
C LYS A 333 -18.53 16.59 -7.96
N ILE A 334 -17.39 16.13 -8.43
CA ILE A 334 -16.45 16.98 -9.15
C ILE A 334 -17.02 17.29 -10.55
N GLN A 335 -16.79 18.50 -11.03
CA GLN A 335 -17.18 18.92 -12.36
C GLN A 335 -16.16 18.39 -13.39
N GLY A 336 -16.55 17.34 -14.11
CA GLY A 336 -15.77 16.74 -15.19
C GLY A 336 -16.47 15.52 -15.78
N GLU A 337 -15.86 14.93 -16.78
CA GLU A 337 -16.29 13.64 -17.36
C GLU A 337 -15.62 12.47 -16.62
N PRO A 338 -16.23 11.27 -16.59
CA PRO A 338 -15.61 10.10 -15.98
C PRO A 338 -14.23 9.80 -16.57
N GLY A 339 -13.22 9.69 -15.71
CA GLY A 339 -11.82 9.49 -16.12
C GLY A 339 -11.04 10.77 -16.44
N ASP A 340 -11.66 11.95 -16.36
CA ASP A 340 -10.89 13.20 -16.27
C ASP A 340 -10.09 13.20 -14.95
N VAL A 341 -8.99 13.93 -14.90
CA VAL A 341 -8.06 13.94 -13.75
C VAL A 341 -8.01 15.31 -13.11
N VAL A 342 -8.02 15.35 -11.78
CA VAL A 342 -7.69 16.54 -11.01
C VAL A 342 -6.27 16.35 -10.47
N VAL A 343 -5.43 17.38 -10.53
CA VAL A 343 -4.03 17.38 -10.07
C VAL A 343 -3.89 18.37 -8.92
N GLY A 344 -3.39 17.94 -7.77
CA GLY A 344 -3.16 18.79 -6.60
C GLY A 344 -2.04 19.83 -6.81
N PRO A 345 -1.83 20.73 -5.83
CA PRO A 345 -2.59 20.90 -4.59
C PRO A 345 -3.84 21.78 -4.82
N TYR A 346 -4.92 21.53 -4.07
CA TYR A 346 -6.22 22.19 -4.23
C TYR A 346 -6.50 23.24 -3.17
#